data_AF-A0A5M3M9P3-F1
#
_entry.id   AF-A0A5M3M9P3-F1
#
_cell.length_a   1.000
_cell.length_b   1.000
_cell.length_c   1.000
_cell.angle_alpha   90.00
_cell.angle_beta   90.00
_cell.angle_gamma   90.00
#
_symmetry.space_group_name_H-M   'P 1'
#
loop_
_entity.id
_entity.type
_entity.pdbx_description
1 polymer ?
#
loop_
_entity_poly.entity_id
_entity_poly.type
_entity_poly.pdbx_seq_one_letter_code
_entity_poly.pdbx_strand_id
1 'polypeptide(L)'
;MSIEITAVAHAFTTNTILAQSRLTYDNVQAFVDRCCEWRDDAAAVQQAKRNTSAPPPILPLVHARWLSDTLRIRRPVIHALWDVLKYQIWHMLCARERLHGMVFTIEHSRGWKIGLAYINLYPPTRLCKNNNCSKDSELRQLVPRRAIAFTFEHGVQFAKSVAFTCEKCGWEYHPNYVVRPVLALNDEGKLVTQKERRYHLGTSPKPCTTKQNVLR
;
A
#
# COMPACT_ATOMS: atom_id res chain seq x y z
N MET A 1 5.58 -23.37 -9.89
CA MET A 1 6.40 -24.15 -8.95
C MET A 1 5.93 -23.79 -7.54
N SER A 2 5.20 -24.68 -6.87
CA SER A 2 4.78 -24.48 -5.48
C SER A 2 5.99 -24.69 -4.57
N ILE A 3 6.31 -23.70 -3.74
CA ILE A 3 7.38 -23.82 -2.76
C ILE A 3 6.83 -24.61 -1.57
N GLU A 4 7.46 -25.72 -1.25
CA GLU A 4 7.18 -26.41 0.00
C GLU A 4 7.84 -25.66 1.16
N ILE A 5 7.02 -25.03 2.01
CA ILE A 5 7.47 -24.31 3.20
C ILE A 5 8.33 -25.23 4.10
N THR A 6 8.01 -26.52 4.14
CA THR A 6 8.76 -27.57 4.84
C THR A 6 10.20 -27.70 4.35
N ALA A 7 10.43 -27.64 3.03
CA ALA A 7 11.77 -27.72 2.46
C ALA A 7 12.62 -26.50 2.81
N VAL A 8 12.03 -25.29 2.81
CA VAL A 8 12.72 -24.07 3.23
C VAL A 8 13.05 -24.14 4.73
N ALA A 9 12.09 -24.52 5.57
CA ALA A 9 12.32 -24.65 7.01
C ALA A 9 13.44 -25.66 7.31
N HIS A 10 13.44 -26.82 6.64
CA HIS A 10 14.49 -27.82 6.77
C HIS A 10 15.86 -27.30 6.32
N ALA A 11 15.94 -26.55 5.21
CA ALA A 11 17.18 -25.95 4.75
C ALA A 11 17.75 -24.91 5.74
N PHE A 12 16.87 -24.17 6.44
CA PHE A 12 17.27 -23.24 7.49
C PHE A 12 17.83 -23.95 8.73
N THR A 13 17.22 -25.07 9.14
CA THR A 13 17.68 -25.81 10.34
C THR A 13 18.94 -26.65 10.08
N THR A 14 19.13 -27.14 8.86
CA THR A 14 20.31 -27.94 8.49
C THR A 14 21.54 -27.10 8.17
N ASN A 15 21.36 -25.84 7.76
CA ASN A 15 22.47 -24.93 7.55
C ASN A 15 22.99 -24.40 8.90
N THR A 16 24.17 -24.85 9.33
CA THR A 16 24.76 -24.50 10.64
C THR A 16 24.95 -23.00 10.84
N ILE A 17 25.29 -22.25 9.78
CA ILE A 17 25.45 -20.79 9.83
C ILE A 17 24.10 -20.11 10.11
N LEU A 18 23.03 -20.58 9.45
CA LEU A 18 21.68 -20.05 9.67
C LEU A 18 21.11 -20.47 11.02
N ALA A 19 21.27 -21.74 11.41
CA ALA A 19 20.79 -22.27 12.69
C ALA A 19 21.40 -21.56 13.91
N GLN A 20 22.66 -21.11 13.81
CA GLN A 20 23.35 -20.36 14.85
C GLN A 20 23.11 -18.84 14.76
N SER A 21 22.49 -18.37 13.69
CA SER A 21 22.22 -16.95 13.49
C SER A 21 20.93 -16.51 14.20
N ARG A 22 20.94 -15.31 14.79
CA ARG A 22 19.73 -14.67 15.35
C ARG A 22 19.02 -13.86 14.27
N LEU A 23 18.51 -14.53 13.25
CA LEU A 23 17.73 -13.88 12.18
C LEU A 23 16.27 -13.68 12.61
N THR A 24 15.75 -12.48 12.42
CA THR A 24 14.30 -12.23 12.54
C THR A 24 13.59 -12.51 11.22
N TYR A 25 12.26 -12.66 11.27
CA TYR A 25 11.44 -12.72 10.06
C TYR A 25 11.66 -11.48 9.17
N ASP A 26 11.70 -10.28 9.76
CA ASP A 26 11.94 -9.03 9.03
C ASP A 26 13.29 -9.02 8.30
N ASN A 27 14.33 -9.62 8.89
CA ASN A 27 15.63 -9.74 8.23
C ASN A 27 15.55 -10.63 6.97
N VAL A 28 14.88 -11.78 7.08
CA VAL A 28 14.72 -12.72 5.97
C VAL A 28 13.85 -12.10 4.88
N GLN A 29 12.73 -11.47 5.25
CA GLN A 29 11.83 -10.81 4.32
C GLN A 29 12.54 -9.67 3.58
N ALA A 30 13.27 -8.81 4.30
CA ALA A 30 14.03 -7.72 3.69
C ALA A 30 15.12 -8.24 2.75
N PHE A 31 15.82 -9.32 3.10
CA PHE A 31 16.78 -9.97 2.21
C PHE A 31 16.11 -10.44 0.90
N VAL A 32 15.01 -11.18 1.01
CA VAL A 32 14.25 -11.69 -0.15
C VAL A 32 13.79 -10.54 -1.04
N ASP A 33 13.16 -9.52 -0.47
CA ASP A 33 12.62 -8.40 -1.24
C ASP A 33 13.73 -7.65 -2.01
N ARG A 34 14.87 -7.37 -1.36
CA ARG A 34 16.00 -6.71 -2.01
C ARG A 34 16.62 -7.55 -3.11
N CYS A 35 16.77 -8.86 -2.90
CA CYS A 35 17.29 -9.74 -3.93
C CYS A 35 16.32 -9.90 -5.11
N CYS A 36 15.00 -9.83 -4.89
CA CYS A 36 14.02 -9.81 -5.99
C CYS A 36 14.15 -8.54 -6.84
N GLU A 37 14.37 -7.38 -6.21
CA GLU A 37 14.56 -6.11 -6.92
C GLU A 37 15.86 -6.07 -7.75
N TRP A 38 16.90 -6.80 -7.35
CA TRP A 38 18.21 -6.80 -8.04
C TRP A 38 18.56 -8.08 -8.75
N ARG A 39 17.60 -8.99 -8.93
CA ARG A 39 17.80 -10.22 -9.70
C ARG A 39 18.45 -9.94 -11.05
N ASP A 40 17.92 -8.97 -11.78
CA ASP A 40 18.36 -8.66 -13.14
C ASP A 40 19.74 -8.00 -13.15
N ASP A 41 20.06 -7.18 -12.14
CA ASP A 41 21.39 -6.59 -11.97
C ASP A 41 22.43 -7.67 -11.59
N ALA A 42 22.06 -8.60 -10.70
CA ALA A 42 22.89 -9.76 -10.36
C ALA A 42 23.10 -10.70 -11.57
N ALA A 43 22.14 -10.78 -12.49
CA ALA A 43 22.27 -11.49 -13.76
C ALA A 43 23.19 -10.75 -14.74
N ALA A 44 23.09 -9.41 -14.81
CA ALA A 44 23.85 -8.58 -15.73
C ALA A 44 25.37 -8.63 -15.50
N VAL A 45 25.81 -8.85 -14.26
CA VAL A 45 27.23 -8.99 -13.92
C VAL A 45 27.79 -10.41 -14.17
N GLN A 46 26.96 -11.36 -14.61
CA GLN A 46 27.43 -12.69 -14.99
C GLN A 46 28.08 -12.66 -16.37
N GLN A 47 28.95 -13.63 -16.64
CA GLN A 47 29.52 -13.80 -17.98
C GLN A 47 28.40 -14.06 -19.00
N ALA A 48 28.50 -13.46 -20.19
CA ALA A 48 27.49 -13.55 -21.25
C ALA A 48 27.14 -14.99 -21.69
N LYS A 49 28.04 -15.96 -21.48
CA LYS A 49 27.80 -17.38 -21.79
C LYS A 49 26.90 -18.08 -20.78
N ARG A 50 26.57 -17.44 -19.65
CA ARG A 50 25.79 -18.04 -18.57
C ARG A 50 24.30 -17.93 -18.88
N ASN A 51 23.58 -19.03 -18.68
CA ASN A 51 22.12 -19.03 -18.70
C ASN A 51 21.57 -18.26 -17.47
N THR A 52 20.85 -17.16 -17.71
CA THR A 52 20.23 -16.31 -16.69
C THR A 52 18.80 -16.75 -16.32
N SER A 53 18.28 -17.83 -16.90
CA SER A 53 17.02 -18.46 -16.46
C SER A 53 17.12 -19.12 -15.08
N ALA A 54 18.32 -19.24 -14.51
CA ALA A 54 18.57 -19.77 -13.18
C ALA A 54 19.42 -18.78 -12.36
N PRO A 55 19.30 -18.78 -11.02
CA PRO A 55 20.09 -17.89 -10.18
C PRO A 55 21.59 -18.19 -10.28
N PRO A 56 22.46 -17.17 -10.11
CA PRO A 56 23.88 -17.42 -9.98
C PRO A 56 24.16 -18.23 -8.71
N PRO A 57 25.14 -19.16 -8.74
CA PRO A 57 25.47 -20.05 -7.65
C PRO A 57 25.96 -19.26 -6.44
N ILE A 58 26.61 -18.13 -6.69
CA ILE A 58 27.14 -17.22 -5.68
C ILE A 58 26.56 -15.83 -5.96
N LEU A 59 26.09 -15.18 -4.90
CA LEU A 59 25.66 -13.79 -4.95
C LEU A 59 26.88 -12.89 -5.26
N PRO A 60 26.80 -11.98 -6.25
CA PRO A 60 27.92 -11.10 -6.55
C PRO A 60 28.38 -10.29 -5.33
N LEU A 61 29.70 -10.08 -5.20
CA LEU A 61 30.32 -9.53 -4.00
C LEU A 61 29.77 -8.14 -3.64
N VAL A 62 29.46 -7.32 -4.64
CA VAL A 62 28.91 -5.96 -4.45
C VAL A 62 27.55 -6.04 -3.75
N HIS A 63 26.63 -6.88 -4.24
CA HIS A 63 25.32 -7.11 -3.63
C HIS A 63 25.44 -7.71 -2.23
N ALA A 64 26.31 -8.71 -2.04
CA ALA A 64 26.51 -9.33 -0.74
C ALA A 64 27.05 -8.34 0.31
N ARG A 65 27.97 -7.45 -0.09
CA ARG A 65 28.48 -6.37 0.78
C ARG A 65 27.37 -5.39 1.13
N TRP A 66 26.66 -4.87 0.14
CA TRP A 66 25.57 -3.92 0.36
C TRP A 66 24.47 -4.49 1.27
N LEU A 67 24.06 -5.75 1.05
CA LEU A 67 23.03 -6.41 1.88
C LEU A 67 23.52 -6.61 3.32
N SER A 68 24.79 -6.97 3.49
CA SER A 68 25.40 -7.11 4.82
C SER A 68 25.36 -5.79 5.59
N ASP A 69 25.75 -4.70 4.93
CA ASP A 69 25.84 -3.37 5.54
C ASP A 69 24.44 -2.81 5.88
N THR A 70 23.49 -2.93 4.96
CA THR A 70 22.13 -2.35 5.12
C THR A 70 21.24 -3.14 6.06
N LEU A 71 21.33 -4.48 6.04
CA LEU A 71 20.53 -5.34 6.92
C LEU A 71 21.22 -5.57 8.27
N ARG A 72 22.48 -5.13 8.42
CA ARG A 72 23.34 -5.42 9.59
C ARG A 72 23.49 -6.92 9.85
N ILE A 73 23.50 -7.71 8.78
CA ILE A 73 23.67 -9.18 8.83
C ILE A 73 25.09 -9.50 8.40
N ARG A 74 25.77 -10.40 9.11
CA ARG A 74 27.14 -10.81 8.76
C ARG A 74 27.18 -11.46 7.36
N ARG A 75 28.18 -11.13 6.55
CA ARG A 75 28.34 -11.68 5.18
C ARG A 75 28.22 -13.21 5.07
N PRO A 76 28.79 -14.05 5.98
CA PRO A 76 28.60 -15.49 5.91
C PRO A 76 27.12 -15.91 5.99
N VAL A 77 26.32 -15.19 6.79
CA VAL A 77 24.88 -15.42 6.91
C VAL A 77 24.14 -14.98 5.64
N ILE A 78 24.55 -13.86 5.01
CA ILE A 78 24.02 -13.43 3.69
C ILE A 78 24.24 -14.50 2.61
N HIS A 79 25.44 -15.07 2.54
CA HIS A 79 25.74 -16.14 1.59
C HIS A 79 24.94 -17.41 1.88
N ALA A 80 24.81 -17.79 3.16
CA ALA A 80 23.98 -18.93 3.56
C ALA A 80 22.49 -18.71 3.22
N LEU A 81 21.96 -17.49 3.41
CA LEU A 81 20.60 -17.12 2.99
C LEU A 81 20.44 -17.23 1.48
N TRP A 82 21.40 -16.74 0.71
CA TRP A 82 21.40 -16.88 -0.74
C TRP A 82 21.38 -18.35 -1.16
N ASP A 83 22.23 -19.19 -0.58
CA ASP A 83 22.28 -20.60 -0.94
C ASP A 83 20.96 -21.34 -0.74
N VAL A 84 20.24 -21.00 0.33
CA VAL A 84 18.94 -21.60 0.64
C VAL A 84 17.81 -21.02 -0.22
N LEU A 85 17.82 -19.71 -0.48
CA LEU A 85 16.66 -18.99 -1.03
C LEU A 85 16.78 -18.57 -2.51
N LYS A 86 17.96 -18.72 -3.13
CA LYS A 86 18.24 -18.15 -4.47
C LYS A 86 17.25 -18.58 -5.54
N TYR A 87 16.82 -19.85 -5.54
CA TYR A 87 15.87 -20.35 -6.53
C TYR A 87 14.47 -19.76 -6.32
N GLN A 88 14.03 -19.59 -5.08
CA GLN A 88 12.77 -18.97 -4.75
C GLN A 88 12.79 -17.50 -5.17
N ILE A 89 13.81 -16.76 -4.74
CA ILE A 89 14.03 -15.36 -5.12
C ILE A 89 14.02 -15.20 -6.64
N TRP A 90 14.67 -16.10 -7.38
CA TRP A 90 14.75 -16.01 -8.84
C TRP A 90 13.38 -16.03 -9.53
N HIS A 91 12.42 -16.77 -8.97
CA HIS A 91 11.09 -16.95 -9.56
C HIS A 91 10.00 -16.10 -8.87
N MET A 92 10.34 -15.40 -7.79
CA MET A 92 9.43 -14.50 -7.11
C MET A 92 9.29 -13.19 -7.88
N LEU A 93 8.08 -12.64 -7.88
CA LEU A 93 7.84 -11.29 -8.38
C LEU A 93 8.48 -10.28 -7.42
N CYS A 94 9.16 -9.25 -7.95
CA CYS A 94 9.62 -8.13 -7.15
C CYS A 94 8.45 -7.28 -6.63
N ALA A 95 8.69 -6.31 -5.74
CA ALA A 95 7.61 -5.52 -5.14
C ALA A 95 6.83 -4.75 -6.22
N ARG A 96 7.53 -4.20 -7.21
CA ARG A 96 6.91 -3.51 -8.36
C ARG A 96 6.03 -4.45 -9.19
N GLU A 97 6.50 -5.64 -9.49
CA GLU A 97 5.74 -6.64 -10.27
C GLU A 97 4.51 -7.14 -9.50
N ARG A 98 4.65 -7.41 -8.19
CA ARG A 98 3.51 -7.78 -7.31
C ARG A 98 2.46 -6.69 -7.28
N LEU A 99 2.90 -5.44 -7.19
CA LEU A 99 2.03 -4.27 -7.19
C LEU A 99 1.23 -4.17 -8.50
N HIS A 100 1.93 -4.31 -9.63
CA HIS A 100 1.32 -4.31 -10.95
C HIS A 100 0.29 -5.44 -11.10
N GLY A 101 0.66 -6.65 -10.68
CA GLY A 101 -0.24 -7.81 -10.68
C GLY A 101 -1.47 -7.61 -9.81
N MET A 102 -1.34 -6.95 -8.66
CA MET A 102 -2.47 -6.61 -7.79
C MET A 102 -3.40 -5.58 -8.44
N VAL A 103 -2.86 -4.52 -9.05
CA VAL A 103 -3.66 -3.52 -9.79
C VAL A 103 -4.44 -4.19 -10.92
N PHE A 104 -3.75 -4.99 -11.74
CA PHE A 104 -4.36 -5.77 -12.81
C PHE A 104 -5.46 -6.69 -12.28
N THR A 105 -5.21 -7.39 -11.17
CA THR A 105 -6.19 -8.28 -10.54
C THR A 105 -7.42 -7.51 -10.11
N ILE A 106 -7.29 -6.35 -9.46
CA ILE A 106 -8.43 -5.53 -9.03
C ILE A 106 -9.27 -5.08 -10.24
N GLU A 107 -8.62 -4.69 -11.33
CA GLU A 107 -9.30 -4.27 -12.56
C GLU A 107 -10.07 -5.45 -13.20
N HIS A 108 -9.39 -6.58 -13.42
CA HIS A 108 -9.93 -7.71 -14.17
C HIS A 108 -10.92 -8.56 -13.37
N SER A 109 -10.76 -8.65 -12.05
CA SER A 109 -11.67 -9.39 -11.15
C SER A 109 -12.96 -8.64 -10.84
N ARG A 110 -13.30 -7.59 -11.59
CA ARG A 110 -14.44 -6.70 -11.33
C ARG A 110 -14.35 -5.95 -9.99
N GLY A 111 -13.17 -5.83 -9.41
CA GLY A 111 -12.92 -5.10 -8.16
C GLY A 111 -13.46 -3.67 -8.21
N TRP A 112 -13.29 -2.97 -9.33
CA TRP A 112 -13.84 -1.62 -9.50
C TRP A 112 -15.38 -1.56 -9.46
N LYS A 113 -16.06 -2.62 -9.93
CA LYS A 113 -17.54 -2.68 -9.93
C LYS A 113 -18.10 -2.80 -8.51
N ILE A 114 -17.39 -3.49 -7.63
CA ILE A 114 -17.73 -3.59 -6.19
C ILE A 114 -17.10 -2.47 -5.36
N GLY A 115 -16.46 -1.51 -6.02
CA GLY A 115 -15.85 -0.35 -5.38
C GLY A 115 -14.56 -0.67 -4.64
N LEU A 116 -13.79 -1.69 -5.00
CA LEU A 116 -12.39 -1.81 -4.55
C LEU A 116 -11.51 -0.89 -5.41
N ALA A 117 -10.69 -0.08 -4.75
CA ALA A 117 -9.74 0.82 -5.38
C ALA A 117 -8.35 0.52 -4.85
N TYR A 118 -7.37 0.47 -5.76
CA TYR A 118 -5.97 0.38 -5.38
C TYR A 118 -5.50 1.69 -4.72
N ILE A 119 -5.88 2.83 -5.31
CA ILE A 119 -5.51 4.16 -4.79
C ILE A 119 -6.63 4.66 -3.86
N ASN A 120 -6.31 4.78 -2.58
CA ASN A 120 -7.22 5.35 -1.58
C ASN A 120 -6.58 6.61 -0.97
N LEU A 121 -7.17 7.76 -1.27
CA LEU A 121 -6.73 9.06 -0.77
C LEU A 121 -7.41 9.30 0.58
N TYR A 122 -6.67 9.10 1.66
CA TYR A 122 -7.11 9.37 3.03
C TYR A 122 -6.59 10.73 3.53
N PRO A 123 -7.32 11.41 4.42
CA PRO A 123 -6.78 12.53 5.18
C PRO A 123 -5.59 12.09 6.03
N PRO A 124 -4.60 12.98 6.28
CA PRO A 124 -3.39 12.65 7.03
C PRO A 124 -3.64 12.44 8.53
N THR A 125 -4.87 12.66 9.00
CA THR A 125 -5.25 12.48 10.40
C THR A 125 -6.62 11.81 10.52
N ARG A 126 -6.74 10.95 11.53
CA ARG A 126 -8.00 10.34 11.96
C ARG A 126 -8.59 11.00 13.19
N LEU A 127 -7.99 12.08 13.70
CA LEU A 127 -8.47 12.80 14.88
C LEU A 127 -8.82 14.24 14.51
N CYS A 128 -9.73 14.83 15.26
CA CYS A 128 -10.02 16.25 15.10
C CYS A 128 -8.78 17.08 15.50
N LYS A 129 -8.33 17.95 14.61
CA LYS A 129 -7.23 18.92 14.85
C LYS A 129 -7.73 20.32 15.18
N ASN A 130 -9.04 20.50 15.36
CA ASN A 130 -9.58 21.75 15.87
C ASN A 130 -9.40 21.80 17.38
N ASN A 131 -8.53 22.67 17.88
CA ASN A 131 -8.23 22.82 19.30
C ASN A 131 -9.45 23.25 20.14
N ASN A 132 -10.47 23.85 19.50
CA ASN A 132 -11.71 24.25 20.16
C ASN A 132 -12.79 23.16 20.11
N CYS A 133 -12.45 21.95 19.68
CA CYS A 133 -13.37 20.82 19.59
C CYS A 133 -13.08 19.80 20.70
N SER A 134 -14.13 19.40 21.43
CA SER A 134 -14.04 18.38 22.48
C SER A 134 -14.09 16.94 21.96
N LYS A 135 -13.88 16.69 20.65
CA LYS A 135 -13.89 15.33 20.08
C LYS A 135 -12.51 14.69 20.25
N ASP A 136 -12.48 13.58 20.98
CA ASP A 136 -11.33 12.74 21.28
C ASP A 136 -11.33 11.41 20.49
N SER A 137 -12.49 10.96 20.04
CA SER A 137 -12.64 9.73 19.25
C SER A 137 -12.25 9.89 17.77
N GLU A 138 -11.94 8.76 17.13
CA GLU A 138 -11.60 8.73 15.70
C GLU A 138 -12.72 9.31 14.83
N LEU A 139 -12.30 10.07 13.82
CA LEU A 139 -13.15 10.52 12.74
C LEU A 139 -13.44 9.36 11.80
N ARG A 140 -14.69 9.25 11.33
CA ARG A 140 -15.12 8.24 10.37
C ARG A 140 -15.84 8.89 9.22
N GLN A 141 -15.86 8.20 8.07
CA GLN A 141 -16.70 8.57 6.93
C GLN A 141 -17.67 7.44 6.65
N LEU A 142 -18.92 7.81 6.36
CA LEU A 142 -19.96 6.85 6.00
C LEU A 142 -19.90 6.44 4.51
N VAL A 143 -19.54 7.37 3.61
CA VAL A 143 -19.57 7.15 2.16
C VAL A 143 -18.32 7.73 1.48
N PRO A 144 -17.34 6.90 1.06
CA PRO A 144 -16.19 7.38 0.28
C PRO A 144 -16.62 7.87 -1.10
N ARG A 145 -15.96 8.91 -1.61
CA ARG A 145 -16.23 9.44 -2.97
C ARG A 145 -15.43 8.68 -4.01
N ARG A 146 -16.04 8.45 -5.17
CA ARG A 146 -15.37 7.87 -6.35
C ARG A 146 -14.49 8.94 -7.00
N ALA A 147 -13.26 8.57 -7.34
CA ALA A 147 -12.29 9.43 -7.99
C ALA A 147 -11.57 8.66 -9.11
N ILE A 148 -10.84 9.39 -9.93
CA ILE A 148 -9.94 8.85 -10.96
C ILE A 148 -8.54 9.41 -10.67
N ALA A 149 -7.55 8.54 -10.63
CA ALA A 149 -6.15 8.91 -10.46
C ALA A 149 -5.38 8.64 -11.75
N PHE A 150 -4.56 9.59 -12.16
CA PHE A 150 -3.63 9.43 -13.28
C PHE A 150 -2.25 9.10 -12.71
N THR A 151 -1.71 7.94 -13.08
CA THR A 151 -0.42 7.46 -12.61
C THR A 151 0.51 7.21 -13.78
N PHE A 152 1.81 7.44 -13.60
CA PHE A 152 2.81 7.17 -14.64
C PHE A 152 2.93 5.67 -14.94
N GLU A 153 2.95 4.82 -13.91
CA GLU A 153 3.24 3.39 -14.07
C GLU A 153 2.01 2.56 -14.44
N HIS A 154 0.80 2.98 -14.03
CA HIS A 154 -0.43 2.18 -14.18
C HIS A 154 -1.52 2.91 -14.96
N GLY A 155 -1.20 4.07 -15.57
CA GLY A 155 -2.16 4.87 -16.32
C GLY A 155 -3.32 5.37 -15.47
N VAL A 156 -4.52 5.33 -16.05
CA VAL A 156 -5.77 5.78 -15.42
C VAL A 156 -6.28 4.71 -14.46
N GLN A 157 -6.48 5.07 -13.19
CA GLN A 157 -6.88 4.17 -12.13
C GLN A 157 -8.14 4.64 -11.42
N PHE A 158 -9.03 3.71 -11.10
CA PHE A 158 -10.12 3.99 -10.15
C PHE A 158 -9.54 4.25 -8.76
N ALA A 159 -9.96 5.36 -8.16
CA ALA A 159 -9.52 5.78 -6.84
C ALA A 159 -10.71 6.07 -5.91
N LYS A 160 -10.43 6.05 -4.60
CA LYS A 160 -11.34 6.60 -3.59
C LYS A 160 -10.77 7.86 -3.00
N SER A 161 -11.61 8.88 -2.89
CA SER A 161 -11.33 10.06 -2.07
C SER A 161 -12.15 9.97 -0.79
N VAL A 162 -11.46 9.86 0.32
CA VAL A 162 -12.05 9.76 1.65
C VAL A 162 -11.96 11.12 2.33
N ALA A 163 -13.06 11.57 2.90
CA ALA A 163 -13.15 12.78 3.68
C ALA A 163 -13.72 12.47 5.06
N PHE A 164 -13.02 12.86 6.11
CA PHE A 164 -13.47 12.61 7.47
C PHE A 164 -14.15 13.85 8.03
N THR A 165 -15.37 13.71 8.56
CA THR A 165 -16.08 14.83 9.18
C THR A 165 -16.11 14.66 10.70
N CYS A 166 -15.73 15.71 11.42
CA CYS A 166 -15.96 15.79 12.86
C CYS A 166 -17.45 16.07 13.12
N GLU A 167 -18.13 15.12 13.75
CA GLU A 167 -19.56 15.28 14.10
C GLU A 167 -19.81 16.39 15.13
N LYS A 168 -18.81 16.74 15.97
CA LYS A 168 -18.95 17.80 16.98
C LYS A 168 -18.75 19.20 16.40
N CYS A 169 -17.66 19.43 15.67
CA CYS A 169 -17.32 20.78 15.18
C CYS A 169 -17.52 20.98 13.69
N GLY A 170 -18.00 19.97 12.95
CA GLY A 170 -18.30 20.06 11.53
C GLY A 170 -17.10 20.20 10.58
N TRP A 171 -15.86 20.18 11.07
CA TRP A 171 -14.66 20.23 10.19
C TRP A 171 -14.60 18.98 9.32
N GLU A 172 -14.34 19.16 8.03
CA GLU A 172 -14.15 18.08 7.05
C GLU A 172 -12.69 18.03 6.62
N TYR A 173 -12.02 16.93 6.91
CA TYR A 173 -10.62 16.68 6.56
C TYR A 173 -10.60 15.92 5.24
N HIS A 174 -9.95 16.48 4.24
CA HIS A 174 -9.68 15.86 2.96
C HIS A 174 -8.20 15.43 2.88
N PRO A 175 -7.80 14.67 1.85
CA PRO A 175 -6.41 14.23 1.69
C PRO A 175 -5.39 15.37 1.71
N ASN A 176 -5.73 16.53 1.14
CA ASN A 176 -4.81 17.66 0.94
C ASN A 176 -5.32 19.02 1.45
N TYR A 177 -6.53 19.09 2.00
CA TYR A 177 -7.08 20.33 2.58
C TYR A 177 -8.09 20.03 3.69
N VAL A 178 -8.50 21.08 4.41
CA VAL A 178 -9.53 20.99 5.45
C VAL A 178 -10.60 22.03 5.16
N VAL A 179 -11.87 21.63 5.18
CA VAL A 179 -13.02 22.52 5.08
C VAL A 179 -13.52 22.82 6.48
N ARG A 180 -13.61 24.11 6.80
CA ARG A 180 -14.21 24.60 8.04
C ARG A 180 -15.68 24.90 7.76
N PRO A 181 -16.61 24.52 8.64
CA PRO A 181 -18.01 24.84 8.45
C PRO A 181 -18.21 26.35 8.51
N VAL A 182 -19.08 26.87 7.64
CA VAL A 182 -19.58 28.23 7.78
C VAL A 182 -20.46 28.26 9.02
N LEU A 183 -20.06 29.06 10.00
CA LEU A 183 -20.86 29.31 11.18
C LEU A 183 -21.89 30.38 10.81
N ALA A 184 -23.17 30.09 11.02
CA ALA A 184 -24.24 31.04 10.86
C ALA A 184 -24.86 31.31 12.23
N LEU A 185 -25.20 32.56 12.53
CA LEU A 185 -25.98 32.87 13.72
C LEU A 185 -27.40 32.31 13.55
N ASN A 186 -27.93 31.60 14.54
CA ASN A 186 -29.37 31.33 14.62
C ASN A 186 -30.11 32.58 15.12
N ASP A 187 -31.44 32.49 15.19
CA ASP A 187 -32.31 33.59 15.66
C ASP A 187 -32.04 33.98 17.13
N GLU A 188 -31.36 33.12 17.89
CA GLU A 188 -30.88 33.38 19.26
C GLU A 188 -29.47 34.01 19.32
N GLY A 189 -28.84 34.29 18.18
CA GLY A 189 -27.46 34.82 18.12
C GLY A 189 -26.37 33.80 18.47
N LYS A 190 -26.66 32.49 18.47
CA LYS A 190 -25.66 31.41 18.63
C LYS A 190 -25.11 30.98 17.28
N LEU A 191 -23.82 30.68 17.21
CA LEU A 191 -23.16 30.13 16.02
C LEU A 191 -23.57 28.65 15.84
N VAL A 192 -24.26 28.36 14.75
CA VAL A 192 -24.76 27.03 14.38
C VAL A 192 -24.16 26.64 13.04
N THR A 193 -23.90 25.35 12.82
CA THR A 193 -23.37 24.89 11.54
C THR A 193 -24.48 24.84 10.48
N GLN A 194 -24.16 25.20 9.23
CA GLN A 194 -25.14 25.20 8.13
C GLN A 194 -25.79 23.81 7.88
N LYS A 195 -25.12 22.73 8.32
CA LYS A 195 -25.62 21.35 8.21
C LYS A 195 -26.82 21.10 9.13
N GLU A 196 -26.85 21.70 10.32
CA GLU A 196 -27.98 21.63 11.26
C GLU A 196 -29.22 22.34 10.70
N ARG A 197 -29.05 23.47 9.98
CA ARG A 197 -30.19 24.15 9.31
C ARG A 197 -30.91 23.27 8.28
N ARG A 198 -30.20 22.38 7.56
CA ARG A 198 -30.83 21.51 6.55
C ARG A 198 -31.69 20.41 7.15
N TYR A 199 -31.35 19.89 8.32
CA TYR A 199 -32.17 18.87 8.99
C TYR A 199 -33.45 19.46 9.59
N HIS A 200 -33.42 20.72 10.04
CA HIS A 200 -34.62 21.39 10.55
C HIS A 200 -35.61 21.84 9.47
N LEU A 201 -35.16 21.99 8.21
CA LEU A 201 -35.99 22.47 7.10
C LEU A 201 -36.67 21.36 6.27
N GLY A 202 -36.63 20.09 6.70
CA GLY A 202 -37.47 19.01 6.13
C GLY A 202 -37.35 18.75 4.62
N THR A 203 -36.38 19.34 3.92
CA THR A 203 -36.24 19.22 2.47
C THR A 203 -35.32 18.06 2.14
N SER A 204 -35.93 16.89 1.98
CA SER A 204 -35.25 15.70 1.45
C SER A 204 -34.66 16.02 0.06
N PRO A 205 -33.38 15.76 -0.20
CA PRO A 205 -32.77 16.03 -1.51
C PRO A 205 -33.44 15.16 -2.57
N LYS A 206 -34.07 15.80 -3.57
CA LYS A 206 -34.63 15.11 -4.74
C LYS A 206 -33.52 14.28 -5.41
N PRO A 207 -33.76 13.00 -5.73
CA PRO A 207 -32.77 12.17 -6.40
C PRO A 207 -32.43 12.78 -7.77
N CYS A 208 -31.14 12.98 -8.01
CA CYS A 208 -30.62 13.46 -9.28
C CYS A 208 -30.79 12.35 -10.32
N THR A 209 -31.85 12.41 -11.12
CA THR A 209 -32.07 11.53 -12.27
C THR A 209 -31.05 11.84 -13.35
N THR A 210 -29.92 11.13 -13.30
CA THR A 210 -28.93 11.16 -14.37
C THR A 210 -29.50 10.37 -15.55
N LYS A 211 -30.02 11.08 -16.57
CA LYS A 211 -30.34 10.46 -17.86
C LYS A 211 -29.03 9.99 -18.50
N GLN A 212 -28.80 8.68 -18.54
CA GLN A 212 -27.76 8.08 -19.36
C GLN A 212 -28.18 8.21 -20.83
N ASN A 213 -27.61 9.19 -21.53
CA ASN A 213 -27.60 9.17 -22.99
C ASN A 213 -26.56 8.13 -23.43
N VAL A 214 -27.04 6.97 -23.85
CA VAL A 214 -26.27 5.97 -24.59
C VAL A 214 -26.17 6.48 -26.02
N LEU A 215 -25.00 6.99 -26.41
CA LEU A 215 -24.63 7.13 -27.82
C LEU A 215 -24.07 5.77 -28.28
N ARG A 216 -24.71 5.24 -29.33
CA ARG A 216 -24.26 4.07 -30.09
C ARG A 216 -23.10 4.44 -30.99
#